data_AF-A4VCQ0-F1
#
_entry.id   AF-A4VCQ0-F1
#
_cell.length_a   1.000
_cell.length_b   1.000
_cell.length_c   1.000
_cell.angle_alpha   90.00
_cell.angle_beta   90.00
_cell.angle_gamma   90.00
#
_symmetry.space_group_name_H-M   'P 1'
#
loop_
_entity.id
_entity.type
_entity.pdbx_description
1 polymer ?
#
loop_
_entity_poly.entity_id
_entity_poly.type
_entity_poly.pdbx_seq_one_letter_code
_entity_poly.pdbx_strand_id
1 'polypeptide(L)'
;MSLRKGDNKKSGQKYQNRTAFKITFDTKAIEIHQRVPLDHLCQRCIDQIKWKMQYNKYKKSNTEARCVKCQQKNIFKSYRHACDKCANAHKICAKCLTPNEQLSTNPQEEQRKEERIQKEMEDYLSKLRERTRRTLLRKIQKNLVQWDDEKKNFFEIESGQQLDNLKFKNTDDVEEIDEDDEFDDFNDDDFENNDNKASSENQQKDKIEGEIPTQEAKKNQANIDSDDDDDDSDSDCDF
;
A
#
# COMPACT_ATOMS: atom_id res chain seq x y z
N MET A 1 -55.62 32.65 15.67
CA MET A 1 -54.18 32.30 15.70
C MET A 1 -54.06 30.84 16.12
N SER A 2 -53.64 29.92 15.24
CA SER A 2 -53.53 28.49 15.55
C SER A 2 -52.24 28.21 16.35
N LEU A 3 -52.36 27.51 17.49
CA LEU A 3 -51.28 27.20 18.43
C LEU A 3 -50.64 25.82 18.20
N ARG A 4 -50.98 25.10 17.12
CA ARG A 4 -50.42 23.76 16.86
C ARG A 4 -49.15 23.85 16.02
N LYS A 5 -48.01 23.51 16.63
CA LYS A 5 -46.74 23.27 15.94
C LYS A 5 -46.93 22.04 15.05
N GLY A 6 -46.85 22.21 13.74
CA GLY A 6 -47.13 21.13 12.79
C GLY A 6 -46.18 19.94 12.97
N ASP A 7 -46.70 18.82 13.44
CA ASP A 7 -46.02 17.52 13.55
C ASP A 7 -45.85 16.86 12.16
N ASN A 8 -45.15 17.54 11.24
CA ASN A 8 -44.79 16.97 9.94
C ASN A 8 -43.54 16.10 10.09
N LYS A 9 -43.66 14.95 10.77
CA LYS A 9 -42.62 13.92 10.75
C LYS A 9 -42.56 13.34 9.33
N LYS A 10 -41.61 13.81 8.52
CA LYS A 10 -41.36 13.25 7.19
C LYS A 10 -41.01 11.77 7.35
N SER A 11 -41.84 10.87 6.85
CA SER A 11 -41.45 9.47 6.70
C SER A 11 -40.27 9.38 5.75
N GLY A 12 -39.37 8.42 5.98
CA GLY A 12 -38.31 8.12 5.01
C GLY A 12 -38.89 7.82 3.62
N GLN A 13 -38.06 7.91 2.60
CA GLN A 13 -38.45 7.65 1.22
C GLN A 13 -39.06 6.23 1.11
N LYS A 14 -40.25 6.11 0.52
CA LYS A 14 -40.98 4.83 0.41
C LYS A 14 -40.16 3.74 -0.28
N TYR A 15 -39.35 4.14 -1.26
CA TYR A 15 -38.46 3.26 -2.02
C TYR A 15 -37.02 3.57 -1.64
N GLN A 16 -36.40 2.66 -0.90
CA GLN A 16 -34.98 2.73 -0.56
C GLN A 16 -34.17 1.96 -1.62
N ASN A 17 -33.04 2.52 -2.05
CA ASN A 17 -32.17 1.86 -3.01
C ASN A 17 -31.54 0.62 -2.37
N ARG A 18 -31.75 -0.56 -2.97
CA ARG A 18 -31.15 -1.83 -2.51
C ARG A 18 -29.71 -2.01 -2.99
N THR A 19 -29.38 -1.41 -4.13
CA THR A 19 -28.06 -1.49 -4.75
C THR A 19 -27.50 -0.08 -4.97
N ALA A 20 -26.18 0.06 -4.82
CA ALA A 20 -25.50 1.31 -5.14
C ALA A 20 -25.50 1.53 -6.66
N PHE A 21 -25.64 2.79 -7.08
CA PHE A 21 -25.52 3.17 -8.48
C PHE A 21 -24.12 2.80 -9.00
N LYS A 22 -24.08 2.17 -10.18
CA LYS A 22 -22.86 1.81 -10.91
C LYS A 22 -22.98 2.35 -12.33
N ILE A 23 -21.90 2.97 -12.81
CA ILE A 23 -21.81 3.45 -14.18
C ILE A 23 -21.41 2.26 -15.05
N THR A 24 -22.22 1.92 -16.04
CA THR A 24 -21.92 0.88 -17.04
C THR A 24 -21.81 1.43 -18.45
N PHE A 25 -22.47 2.56 -18.74
CA PHE A 25 -22.65 3.08 -20.09
C PHE A 25 -21.48 3.93 -20.62
N ASP A 26 -20.66 4.52 -19.74
CA ASP A 26 -19.62 5.48 -20.10
C ASP A 26 -18.24 4.95 -19.74
N THR A 27 -17.71 4.06 -20.59
CA THR A 27 -16.40 3.41 -20.40
C THR A 27 -15.26 4.42 -20.28
N LYS A 28 -15.28 5.46 -21.12
CA LYS A 28 -14.28 6.53 -21.11
C LYS A 28 -14.28 7.29 -19.79
N ALA A 29 -15.45 7.66 -19.26
CA ALA A 29 -15.52 8.31 -17.96
C ALA A 29 -14.99 7.40 -16.84
N ILE A 30 -15.32 6.10 -16.86
CA ILE A 30 -14.84 5.12 -15.87
C ILE A 30 -13.30 5.05 -15.89
N GLU A 31 -12.69 4.93 -17.06
CA GLU A 31 -11.22 4.93 -17.20
C GLU A 31 -10.58 6.22 -16.68
N ILE A 32 -11.18 7.37 -17.01
CA ILE A 32 -10.71 8.66 -16.50
C ILE A 32 -10.78 8.67 -14.97
N HIS A 33 -11.89 8.25 -14.38
CA HIS A 33 -12.11 8.26 -12.92
C HIS A 33 -11.06 7.41 -12.19
N GLN A 34 -10.71 6.24 -12.73
CA GLN A 34 -9.68 5.36 -12.16
C GLN A 34 -8.28 6.00 -12.18
N ARG A 35 -7.98 6.82 -13.18
CA ARG A 35 -6.68 7.48 -13.36
C ARG A 35 -6.56 8.81 -12.61
N VAL A 36 -7.64 9.36 -12.03
CA VAL A 36 -7.57 10.65 -11.35
C VAL A 36 -6.82 10.51 -10.02
N PRO A 37 -5.70 11.22 -9.83
CA PRO A 37 -4.99 11.23 -8.56
C PRO A 37 -5.75 12.03 -7.49
N LEU A 38 -5.94 11.43 -6.31
CA LEU A 38 -6.65 12.00 -5.16
C LEU A 38 -5.70 12.47 -4.06
N ASP A 39 -4.50 12.90 -4.42
CA ASP A 39 -3.42 13.30 -3.51
C ASP A 39 -3.58 14.75 -3.02
N HIS A 40 -2.96 15.08 -1.90
CA HIS A 40 -2.98 16.40 -1.25
C HIS A 40 -4.38 16.91 -0.89
N LEU A 41 -5.27 15.99 -0.54
CA LEU A 41 -6.64 16.29 -0.14
C LEU A 41 -6.91 15.76 1.27
N CYS A 42 -7.81 16.42 1.99
CA CYS A 42 -8.36 15.86 3.22
C CYS A 42 -9.43 14.79 2.90
N GLN A 43 -9.65 13.85 3.81
CA GLN A 43 -10.64 12.78 3.67
C GLN A 43 -12.02 13.28 3.20
N ARG A 44 -12.52 14.36 3.83
CA ARG A 44 -13.78 14.99 3.43
C ARG A 44 -13.82 15.42 1.96
N CYS A 45 -12.73 15.97 1.44
CA CYS A 45 -12.66 16.41 0.05
C CYS A 45 -12.51 15.22 -0.91
N ILE A 46 -11.80 14.18 -0.49
CA ILE A 46 -11.69 12.91 -1.22
C ILE A 46 -13.08 12.32 -1.41
N ASP A 47 -13.88 12.23 -0.35
CA ASP A 47 -15.24 11.67 -0.42
C ASP A 47 -16.15 12.45 -1.35
N GLN A 48 -16.04 13.79 -1.34
CA GLN A 48 -16.79 14.64 -2.27
C GLN A 48 -16.42 14.37 -3.73
N ILE A 49 -15.13 14.16 -4.03
CA ILE A 49 -14.68 13.87 -5.39
C ILE A 49 -15.04 12.43 -5.79
N LYS A 50 -14.87 11.45 -4.89
CA LYS A 50 -15.29 10.06 -5.09
C LYS A 50 -16.78 9.96 -5.36
N TRP A 51 -17.61 10.69 -4.63
CA TRP A 51 -19.05 10.78 -4.89
C TRP A 51 -19.33 11.31 -6.30
N LYS A 52 -18.63 12.38 -6.72
CA LYS A 52 -18.76 12.90 -8.10
C LYS A 52 -18.37 11.86 -9.15
N MET A 53 -17.31 11.09 -8.91
CA MET A 53 -16.90 10.00 -9.80
C MET A 53 -17.93 8.87 -9.85
N GLN A 54 -18.45 8.45 -8.69
CA GLN A 54 -19.43 7.37 -8.58
C GLN A 54 -20.72 7.67 -9.35
N TYR A 55 -21.15 8.94 -9.38
CA TYR A 55 -22.39 9.35 -10.04
C TYR A 55 -22.21 9.98 -11.42
N ASN A 56 -21.05 9.78 -12.06
CA ASN A 56 -20.68 10.37 -13.35
C ASN A 56 -20.86 11.89 -13.44
N LYS A 57 -20.60 12.58 -12.32
CA LYS A 57 -20.67 14.06 -12.18
C LYS A 57 -19.28 14.70 -12.14
N TYR A 58 -18.22 13.91 -12.24
CA TYR A 58 -16.86 14.41 -12.30
C TYR A 58 -16.63 15.11 -13.65
N LYS A 59 -15.85 16.20 -13.63
CA LYS A 59 -15.54 16.99 -14.81
C LYS A 59 -14.06 17.29 -14.79
N LYS A 60 -13.35 16.83 -15.82
CA LYS A 60 -11.95 17.15 -16.01
C LYS A 60 -11.82 18.58 -16.52
N SER A 61 -10.89 19.34 -15.94
CA SER A 61 -10.48 20.66 -16.42
C SER A 61 -9.64 20.48 -17.67
N ASN A 62 -10.04 21.13 -18.77
CA ASN A 62 -9.24 21.16 -19.99
C ASN A 62 -8.11 22.20 -19.89
N THR A 63 -8.34 23.27 -19.13
CA THR A 63 -7.39 24.36 -18.94
C THR A 63 -6.75 24.30 -17.56
N GLU A 64 -5.53 24.84 -17.49
CA GLU A 64 -4.81 25.04 -16.24
C GLU A 64 -5.46 26.15 -15.40
N ALA A 65 -5.67 25.88 -14.12
CA ALA A 65 -6.17 26.88 -13.18
C ALA A 65 -5.03 27.61 -12.47
N ARG A 66 -5.31 28.86 -12.05
CA ARG A 66 -4.39 29.69 -11.27
C ARG A 66 -4.42 29.28 -9.80
N CYS A 67 -3.26 29.04 -9.20
CA CYS A 67 -3.13 28.71 -7.79
C CYS A 67 -3.40 29.92 -6.91
N VAL A 68 -4.17 29.74 -5.84
CA VAL A 68 -4.48 30.83 -4.88
C VAL A 68 -3.25 31.30 -4.09
N LYS A 69 -2.25 30.43 -3.89
CA LYS A 69 -1.05 30.72 -3.09
C LYS A 69 0.08 31.34 -3.93
N CYS A 70 0.59 30.61 -4.93
CA CYS A 70 1.68 31.11 -5.78
C CYS A 70 1.21 31.97 -6.96
N GLN A 71 -0.10 32.04 -7.22
CA GLN A 71 -0.68 32.81 -8.33
C GLN A 71 -0.22 32.41 -9.74
N GLN A 72 0.46 31.27 -9.88
CA GLN A 72 0.85 30.70 -11.18
C GLN A 72 -0.24 29.76 -11.71
N LYS A 73 -0.32 29.62 -13.04
CA LYS A 73 -1.15 28.59 -13.70
C LYS A 73 -0.41 27.25 -13.61
N ASN A 74 -0.65 26.52 -12.54
CA ASN A 74 0.05 25.27 -12.25
C ASN A 74 -0.89 24.23 -11.59
N ILE A 75 -2.19 24.39 -11.81
CA ILE A 75 -3.21 23.45 -11.36
C ILE A 75 -3.76 22.75 -12.59
N PHE A 76 -3.26 21.53 -12.81
CA PHE A 76 -3.74 20.64 -13.88
C PHE A 76 -4.90 19.75 -13.41
N LYS A 77 -4.93 19.45 -12.11
CA LYS A 77 -5.89 18.54 -11.49
C LYS A 77 -7.19 19.29 -11.15
N SER A 78 -8.33 18.67 -11.44
CA SER A 78 -9.64 19.31 -11.30
C SER A 78 -10.10 19.41 -9.84
N TYR A 79 -11.01 20.35 -9.57
CA TYR A 79 -11.56 20.61 -8.22
C TYR A 79 -10.53 21.06 -7.17
N ARG A 80 -9.39 21.61 -7.61
CA ARG A 80 -8.34 22.16 -6.74
C ARG A 80 -8.22 23.68 -6.89
N HIS A 81 -7.78 24.33 -5.82
CA HIS A 81 -7.51 25.76 -5.72
C HIS A 81 -6.03 26.07 -5.39
N ALA A 82 -5.28 25.10 -4.88
CA ALA A 82 -3.82 25.19 -4.71
C ALA A 82 -3.10 24.16 -5.57
N CYS A 83 -1.89 24.50 -6.02
CA CYS A 83 -1.00 23.55 -6.70
C CYS A 83 -0.31 22.61 -5.68
N ASP A 84 0.20 21.49 -6.15
CA ASP A 84 0.78 20.44 -5.31
C ASP A 84 1.99 20.95 -4.51
N LYS A 85 2.82 21.82 -5.10
CA LYS A 85 3.95 22.49 -4.41
C LYS A 85 3.49 23.31 -3.20
N CYS A 86 2.45 24.13 -3.38
CA CYS A 86 1.92 24.96 -2.31
C CYS A 86 1.16 24.14 -1.25
N ALA A 87 0.49 23.07 -1.67
CA ALA A 87 -0.19 22.16 -0.75
C ALA A 87 0.80 21.49 0.20
N ASN A 88 1.94 21.01 -0.32
CA ASN A 88 3.01 20.41 0.49
C ASN A 88 3.73 21.43 1.37
N ALA A 89 4.14 22.57 0.81
CA ALA A 89 4.89 23.58 1.55
C ALA A 89 4.11 24.16 2.75
N HIS A 90 2.79 24.34 2.59
CA HIS A 90 1.94 24.91 3.64
C HIS A 90 1.12 23.86 4.41
N LYS A 91 1.26 22.56 4.11
CA LYS A 91 0.44 21.47 4.66
C LYS A 91 -1.07 21.78 4.63
N ILE A 92 -1.57 22.20 3.46
CA ILE A 92 -2.99 22.56 3.26
C ILE A 92 -3.65 21.64 2.24
N CYS A 93 -4.95 21.39 2.41
CA CYS A 93 -5.75 20.68 1.42
C CYS A 93 -5.86 21.49 0.13
N ALA A 94 -5.54 20.86 -1.00
CA ALA A 94 -5.55 21.52 -2.31
C ALA A 94 -6.94 22.01 -2.75
N LYS A 95 -8.03 21.44 -2.20
CA LYS A 95 -9.41 21.81 -2.51
C LYS A 95 -9.99 22.85 -1.54
N CYS A 96 -10.03 22.56 -0.24
CA CYS A 96 -10.67 23.46 0.74
C CYS A 96 -9.72 24.46 1.40
N LEU A 97 -8.41 24.40 1.12
CA LEU A 97 -7.38 25.29 1.67
C LEU A 97 -7.25 25.27 3.19
N THR A 98 -7.92 24.34 3.87
CA THR A 98 -7.80 24.14 5.31
C THR A 98 -6.46 23.46 5.60
N PRO A 99 -5.74 23.89 6.66
CA PRO A 99 -4.57 23.16 7.12
C PRO A 99 -4.99 21.76 7.55
N ASN A 100 -4.26 20.76 7.09
CA ASN A 100 -4.43 19.38 7.53
C ASN A 100 -3.07 18.71 7.45
N GLU A 101 -2.65 18.11 8.55
CA GLU A 101 -1.39 17.39 8.62
C GLU A 101 -1.47 16.02 7.94
N GLN A 102 -2.66 15.40 7.94
CA GLN A 102 -2.94 14.15 7.23
C GLN A 102 -3.53 14.46 5.86
N LEU A 103 -2.64 14.77 4.91
CA LEU A 103 -2.99 14.84 3.50
C LEU A 103 -2.83 13.47 2.86
N SER A 104 -3.74 13.11 1.96
CA SER A 104 -3.57 11.91 1.14
C SER A 104 -2.32 12.02 0.28
N THR A 105 -1.60 10.93 0.19
CA THR A 105 -0.51 10.67 -0.73
C THR A 105 -1.02 9.87 -1.92
N ASN A 106 -0.27 9.88 -3.02
CA ASN A 106 -0.62 9.06 -4.17
C ASN A 106 -0.17 7.61 -3.91
N PRO A 107 -1.09 6.63 -3.88
CA PRO A 107 -0.72 5.23 -3.63
C PRO A 107 0.29 4.70 -4.65
N GLN A 108 0.21 5.14 -5.91
CA GLN A 108 1.17 4.71 -6.94
C GLN A 108 2.56 5.33 -6.75
N GLU A 109 2.63 6.54 -6.20
CA GLU A 109 3.91 7.19 -5.94
C GLU A 109 4.58 6.59 -4.71
N GLU A 110 3.80 6.19 -3.70
CA GLU A 110 4.28 5.46 -2.52
C GLU A 110 4.85 4.10 -2.93
N GLN A 111 4.09 3.30 -3.70
CA GLN A 111 4.58 2.02 -4.22
C GLN A 111 5.89 2.19 -5.01
N ARG A 112 5.98 3.18 -5.90
CA ARG A 112 7.21 3.47 -6.64
C ARG A 112 8.36 3.94 -5.73
N LYS A 113 8.09 4.58 -4.60
CA LYS A 113 9.12 4.93 -3.61
C LYS A 113 9.60 3.66 -2.92
N GLU A 114 8.69 2.83 -2.44
CA GLU A 114 9.00 1.55 -1.79
C GLU A 114 9.81 0.62 -2.71
N GLU A 115 9.41 0.47 -3.97
CA GLU A 115 10.16 -0.32 -4.96
C GLU A 115 11.59 0.20 -5.19
N ARG A 116 11.77 1.52 -5.21
CA ARG A 116 13.11 2.14 -5.34
C ARG A 116 13.96 1.85 -4.12
N ILE A 117 13.39 2.02 -2.92
CA ILE A 117 14.07 1.75 -1.65
C ILE A 117 14.47 0.28 -1.57
N GLN A 118 13.57 -0.65 -1.94
CA GLN A 118 13.86 -2.08 -1.98
C GLN A 118 15.00 -2.40 -2.94
N LYS A 119 15.00 -1.81 -4.14
CA LYS A 119 16.08 -2.02 -5.10
C LYS A 119 17.42 -1.50 -4.60
N GLU A 120 17.44 -0.30 -3.99
CA GLU A 120 18.66 0.26 -3.38
C GLU A 120 19.19 -0.63 -2.25
N MET A 121 18.28 -1.16 -1.42
CA MET A 121 18.60 -2.14 -0.38
C MET A 121 19.18 -3.43 -0.97
N GLU A 122 18.58 -3.98 -2.03
CA GLU A 122 19.08 -5.18 -2.72
C GLU A 122 20.45 -4.96 -3.37
N ASP A 123 20.65 -3.81 -4.01
CA ASP A 123 21.92 -3.39 -4.59
C ASP A 123 23.00 -3.28 -3.50
N TYR A 124 22.67 -2.77 -2.31
CA TYR A 124 23.57 -2.76 -1.16
C TYR A 124 23.92 -4.18 -0.71
N LEU A 125 22.91 -5.07 -0.57
CA LEU A 125 23.11 -6.49 -0.25
C LEU A 125 23.97 -7.23 -1.27
N SER A 126 23.95 -6.81 -2.54
CA SER A 126 24.73 -7.46 -3.61
C SER A 126 26.24 -7.22 -3.48
N LYS A 127 26.61 -6.06 -2.92
CA LYS A 127 28.01 -5.60 -2.74
C LYS A 127 28.69 -6.27 -1.53
N LEU A 128 27.91 -6.81 -0.61
CA LEU A 128 28.38 -7.49 0.60
C LEU A 128 28.94 -8.90 0.31
N ARG A 129 29.94 -9.34 1.09
CA ARG A 129 30.40 -10.75 1.07
C ARG A 129 29.24 -11.66 1.48
N GLU A 130 29.16 -12.85 0.90
CA GLU A 130 28.02 -13.77 1.08
C GLU A 130 27.76 -14.11 2.57
N ARG A 131 28.81 -14.31 3.37
CA ARG A 131 28.71 -14.55 4.82
C ARG A 131 28.02 -13.39 5.55
N THR A 132 28.43 -12.15 5.22
CA THR A 132 27.87 -10.91 5.76
C THR A 132 26.43 -10.68 5.27
N ARG A 133 26.16 -10.96 3.99
CA ARG A 133 24.81 -10.90 3.42
C ARG A 133 23.85 -11.85 4.13
N ARG A 134 24.23 -13.12 4.35
CA ARG A 134 23.40 -14.12 5.04
C ARG A 134 23.14 -13.81 6.51
N THR A 135 24.11 -13.21 7.20
CA THR A 135 23.93 -12.77 8.59
C THR A 135 22.98 -11.57 8.66
N LEU A 136 23.12 -10.59 7.77
CA LEU A 136 22.17 -9.49 7.63
C LEU A 136 20.75 -9.97 7.31
N LEU A 137 20.58 -10.87 6.33
CA LEU A 137 19.25 -11.40 5.98
C LEU A 137 18.57 -12.10 7.17
N ARG A 138 19.34 -12.85 7.97
CA ARG A 138 18.83 -13.46 9.21
C ARG A 138 18.43 -12.41 10.25
N LYS A 139 19.21 -11.34 10.40
CA LYS A 139 18.86 -10.23 11.30
C LYS A 139 17.61 -9.47 10.83
N ILE A 140 17.46 -9.26 9.51
CA ILE A 140 16.26 -8.63 8.91
C ILE A 140 15.02 -9.49 9.18
N GLN A 141 15.10 -10.82 8.97
CA GLN A 141 13.99 -11.73 9.25
C GLN A 141 13.57 -11.73 10.72
N LYS A 142 14.51 -11.53 11.63
CA LYS A 142 14.27 -11.39 13.07
C LYS A 142 13.83 -9.97 13.48
N ASN A 143 13.66 -9.04 12.54
CA ASN A 143 13.38 -7.62 12.79
C ASN A 143 14.38 -6.96 13.77
N LEU A 144 15.65 -7.37 13.73
CA LEU A 144 16.71 -6.76 14.55
C LEU A 144 17.34 -5.55 13.87
N VAL A 145 17.20 -5.46 12.55
CA VAL A 145 17.90 -4.50 11.70
C VAL A 145 16.92 -3.95 10.66
N GLN A 146 16.99 -2.65 10.41
CA GLN A 146 16.16 -1.96 9.42
C GLN A 146 17.01 -1.13 8.45
N TRP A 147 16.51 -0.96 7.23
CA TRP A 147 17.12 -0.11 6.20
C TRP A 147 16.79 1.35 6.47
N ASP A 148 17.81 2.21 6.52
CA ASP A 148 17.67 3.67 6.56
C ASP A 148 17.86 4.23 5.15
N ASP A 149 16.80 4.81 4.58
CA ASP A 149 16.81 5.41 3.24
C ASP A 149 17.69 6.67 3.18
N GLU A 150 17.80 7.43 4.27
CA GLU A 150 18.59 8.67 4.29
C GLU A 150 20.10 8.38 4.26
N LYS A 151 20.52 7.36 5.01
CA LYS A 151 21.95 6.97 5.14
C LYS A 151 22.38 5.88 4.17
N LYS A 152 21.43 5.26 3.46
CA LYS A 152 21.66 4.10 2.56
C LYS A 152 22.43 2.97 3.26
N ASN A 153 22.09 2.69 4.51
CA ASN A 153 22.74 1.66 5.31
C ASN A 153 21.73 0.99 6.25
N PHE A 154 22.11 -0.18 6.78
CA PHE A 154 21.39 -0.88 7.81
C PHE A 154 21.76 -0.35 9.20
N PHE A 155 20.75 -0.16 10.05
CA PHE A 155 20.90 0.16 11.46
C PHE A 155 20.23 -0.89 12.33
N GLU A 156 20.81 -1.15 13.48
CA GLU A 156 20.25 -2.08 14.45
C GLU A 156 19.21 -1.37 15.32
N ILE A 157 18.04 -1.97 15.50
CA ILE A 157 16.87 -1.33 16.12
C ILE A 157 17.08 -1.12 17.62
N GLU A 158 17.80 -2.03 18.28
CA GLU A 158 18.00 -1.98 19.74
C GLU A 158 19.12 -1.01 20.16
N SER A 159 20.20 -0.93 19.38
CA SER A 159 21.39 -0.15 19.71
C SER A 159 21.44 1.20 19.00
N GLY A 160 20.69 1.39 17.91
CA GLY A 160 20.74 2.59 17.07
C GLY A 160 22.11 2.84 16.43
N GLN A 161 23.04 1.89 16.57
CA GLN A 161 24.38 1.96 16.04
C GLN A 161 24.40 1.44 14.60
N GLN A 162 25.24 2.09 13.80
CA GLN A 162 25.49 1.66 12.44
C GLN A 162 26.27 0.35 12.46
N LEU A 163 25.92 -0.59 11.57
CA LEU A 163 26.69 -1.83 11.42
C LEU A 163 28.01 -1.51 10.71
N ASP A 164 29.03 -1.13 11.47
CA ASP A 164 30.33 -0.71 10.91
C ASP A 164 31.24 -1.90 10.53
N ASN A 165 30.89 -3.13 10.91
CA ASN A 165 31.66 -4.35 10.64
C ASN A 165 31.18 -5.11 9.39
N LEU A 166 30.78 -4.40 8.34
CA LEU A 166 30.27 -5.01 7.10
C LEU A 166 31.42 -5.29 6.12
N LYS A 167 31.77 -6.57 5.95
CA LYS A 167 32.76 -7.00 4.93
C LYS A 167 32.13 -7.01 3.54
N PHE A 168 32.66 -6.19 2.63
CA PHE A 168 32.27 -6.13 1.22
C PHE A 168 33.00 -7.19 0.38
N LYS A 169 32.49 -7.47 -0.82
CA LYS A 169 33.27 -8.25 -1.80
C LYS A 169 34.45 -7.39 -2.24
N ASN A 170 35.66 -7.92 -2.13
CA ASN A 170 36.84 -7.29 -2.72
C ASN A 170 36.64 -7.27 -4.23
N THR A 171 36.60 -6.08 -4.84
CA THR A 171 36.54 -5.90 -6.30
C THR A 171 37.92 -5.70 -6.92
N ASP A 172 38.97 -5.72 -6.11
CA ASP A 172 40.34 -5.62 -6.58
C ASP A 172 40.94 -7.03 -6.59
N ASP A 173 41.13 -7.56 -7.80
CA ASP A 173 42.07 -8.63 -8.10
C ASP A 173 43.49 -8.15 -7.74
N VAL A 174 43.84 -8.22 -6.47
CA VAL A 174 45.21 -8.41 -6.03
C VAL A 174 45.21 -9.70 -5.21
N GLU A 175 45.91 -10.69 -5.74
CA GLU A 175 46.22 -11.94 -5.06
C GLU A 175 46.95 -11.64 -3.75
N GLU A 176 46.23 -11.58 -2.65
CA GLU A 176 46.79 -11.89 -1.33
C GLU A 176 46.09 -13.14 -0.84
N ILE A 177 46.85 -14.23 -0.93
CA ILE A 177 46.64 -15.44 -0.16
C ILE A 177 46.77 -15.02 1.30
N ASP A 178 45.65 -14.75 1.96
CA ASP A 178 45.60 -14.83 3.41
C ASP A 178 45.51 -16.32 3.76
N GLU A 179 46.68 -16.93 3.92
CA GLU A 179 46.86 -18.05 4.84
C GLU A 179 46.29 -17.62 6.21
N ASP A 180 45.50 -18.50 6.84
CA ASP A 180 44.92 -18.39 8.19
C ASP A 180 43.49 -17.82 8.32
N ASP A 181 42.51 -18.46 7.67
CA ASP A 181 41.13 -18.48 8.22
C ASP A 181 41.08 -19.51 9.37
N GLU A 182 41.55 -19.09 10.54
CA GLU A 182 41.37 -19.81 11.81
C GLU A 182 39.87 -20.05 12.04
N PHE A 183 39.52 -21.33 12.09
CA PHE A 183 38.19 -21.85 12.34
C PHE A 183 37.83 -21.57 13.81
N ASP A 184 37.26 -20.38 14.07
CA ASP A 184 36.56 -20.13 15.32
C ASP A 184 35.22 -20.88 15.28
N ASP A 185 35.30 -22.15 15.64
CA ASP A 185 34.19 -22.97 16.10
C ASP A 185 33.65 -22.33 17.37
N PHE A 186 32.65 -21.47 17.22
CA PHE A 186 31.92 -20.98 18.37
C PHE A 186 31.11 -22.14 18.93
N ASN A 187 31.76 -22.82 19.88
CA ASN A 187 31.27 -23.95 20.64
C ASN A 187 29.95 -23.55 21.32
N ASP A 188 28.82 -24.05 20.80
CA ASP A 188 27.50 -23.92 21.41
C ASP A 188 27.36 -25.03 22.46
N ASP A 189 28.20 -24.94 23.50
CA ASP A 189 28.10 -25.77 24.68
C ASP A 189 27.10 -25.15 25.66
N ASP A 190 26.00 -25.89 25.79
CA ASP A 190 25.41 -26.27 27.09
C ASP A 190 24.35 -25.34 27.69
N PHE A 191 23.11 -25.48 27.20
CA PHE A 191 21.94 -25.28 28.05
C PHE A 191 21.44 -26.64 28.53
N GLU A 192 22.00 -27.10 29.65
CA GLU A 192 21.56 -28.31 30.35
C GLU A 192 20.05 -28.27 30.61
N ASN A 193 19.37 -29.26 30.05
CA ASN A 193 18.03 -29.69 30.44
C ASN A 193 18.06 -30.13 31.91
N ASN A 194 17.49 -29.33 32.80
CA ASN A 194 17.22 -29.76 34.17
C ASN A 194 15.79 -30.30 34.29
N ASP A 195 15.63 -31.56 33.90
CA ASP A 195 14.47 -32.38 34.23
C ASP A 195 14.46 -32.70 35.73
N ASN A 196 13.70 -31.92 36.52
CA ASN A 196 13.31 -32.30 37.87
C ASN A 196 11.83 -32.66 37.94
N LYS A 197 11.57 -33.96 38.00
CA LYS A 197 10.28 -34.60 38.21
C LYS A 197 10.08 -34.90 39.70
N ALA A 198 9.12 -34.22 40.35
CA ALA A 198 8.34 -34.80 41.46
C ALA A 198 7.05 -34.00 41.74
N SER A 199 5.97 -34.54 41.18
CA SER A 199 4.59 -34.65 41.67
C SER A 199 4.13 -33.84 42.91
N SER A 200 3.04 -33.10 42.76
CA SER A 200 1.83 -33.29 43.59
C SER A 200 0.61 -32.59 42.99
N GLU A 201 -0.53 -33.23 43.20
CA GLU A 201 -1.87 -32.95 42.67
C GLU A 201 -2.38 -31.54 43.01
N ASN A 202 -3.07 -30.89 42.07
CA ASN A 202 -4.48 -30.58 42.30
C ASN A 202 -5.25 -30.12 41.05
N GLN A 203 -6.53 -30.47 41.08
CA GLN A 203 -7.54 -30.39 40.05
C GLN A 203 -8.04 -28.95 39.86
N GLN A 204 -8.30 -28.52 38.61
CA GLN A 204 -9.62 -28.03 38.18
C GLN A 204 -9.66 -27.70 36.68
N LYS A 205 -10.80 -28.07 36.10
CA LYS A 205 -11.22 -27.94 34.70
C LYS A 205 -11.42 -26.48 34.32
N ASP A 206 -11.23 -26.14 33.04
CA ASP A 206 -12.31 -25.60 32.21
C ASP A 206 -11.99 -25.62 30.71
N LYS A 207 -13.03 -25.97 29.95
CA LYS A 207 -13.10 -26.14 28.50
C LYS A 207 -13.20 -24.79 27.78
N ILE A 208 -12.47 -24.59 26.69
CA ILE A 208 -12.94 -23.81 25.53
C ILE A 208 -12.46 -24.50 24.24
N GLU A 209 -13.41 -24.92 23.42
CA GLU A 209 -13.26 -25.65 22.16
C GLU A 209 -13.20 -24.69 20.96
N GLY A 210 -12.36 -25.03 19.98
CA GLY A 210 -12.56 -24.83 18.53
C GLY A 210 -12.14 -23.48 17.92
N GLU A 211 -11.63 -23.39 16.69
CA GLU A 211 -11.17 -24.37 15.68
C GLU A 211 -10.61 -23.51 14.53
N ILE A 212 -9.45 -23.87 13.98
CA ILE A 212 -8.86 -23.23 12.78
C ILE A 212 -9.14 -24.15 11.58
N PRO A 213 -9.81 -23.69 10.50
CA PRO A 213 -9.91 -24.47 9.27
C PRO A 213 -8.80 -24.11 8.29
N THR A 214 -7.86 -25.04 8.11
CA THR A 214 -7.06 -25.20 6.89
C THR A 214 -7.88 -25.95 5.84
N GLN A 215 -7.94 -25.49 4.59
CA GLN A 215 -8.26 -26.37 3.46
C GLN A 215 -7.46 -26.05 2.19
N GLU A 216 -7.09 -27.14 1.53
CA GLU A 216 -6.13 -27.35 0.49
C GLU A 216 -6.62 -27.02 -0.93
N ALA A 217 -5.65 -27.03 -1.84
CA ALA A 217 -5.77 -26.96 -3.27
C ALA A 217 -6.68 -28.04 -3.89
N LYS A 218 -7.44 -27.67 -4.93
CA LYS A 218 -7.84 -28.58 -6.01
C LYS A 218 -7.67 -27.93 -7.38
N LYS A 219 -6.79 -28.54 -8.15
CA LYS A 219 -6.59 -28.45 -9.60
C LYS A 219 -7.75 -29.20 -10.28
N ASN A 220 -8.33 -28.65 -11.34
CA ASN A 220 -9.06 -29.44 -12.35
C ASN A 220 -8.92 -28.76 -13.73
N GLN A 221 -8.80 -29.60 -14.74
CA GLN A 221 -8.34 -29.32 -16.09
C GLN A 221 -9.45 -29.75 -17.09
N ALA A 222 -9.56 -28.98 -18.18
CA ALA A 222 -9.97 -29.35 -19.55
C ALA A 222 -11.47 -29.59 -19.94
N ASN A 223 -11.85 -28.79 -20.95
CA ASN A 223 -12.57 -29.06 -22.22
C ASN A 223 -14.03 -29.56 -22.30
N ILE A 224 -14.79 -28.84 -23.14
CA ILE A 224 -15.90 -29.23 -24.05
C ILE A 224 -16.03 -28.03 -25.02
N ASP A 225 -15.52 -28.12 -26.24
CA ASP A 225 -16.15 -28.61 -27.49
C ASP A 225 -16.98 -27.54 -28.22
N SER A 226 -16.70 -27.47 -29.51
CA SER A 226 -17.23 -26.59 -30.55
C SER A 226 -18.63 -26.99 -31.00
N ASP A 227 -19.40 -26.04 -31.56
CA ASP A 227 -19.92 -26.08 -32.93
C ASP A 227 -21.11 -25.11 -33.14
N ASP A 228 -21.15 -24.58 -34.36
CA ASP A 228 -22.28 -24.09 -35.18
C ASP A 228 -22.82 -22.65 -35.04
N ASP A 229 -22.44 -21.84 -36.05
CA ASP A 229 -23.28 -21.15 -37.04
C ASP A 229 -24.58 -20.46 -36.61
N ASP A 230 -24.66 -19.14 -36.89
CA ASP A 230 -25.80 -18.57 -37.60
C ASP A 230 -25.40 -17.23 -38.27
N ASP A 231 -25.51 -17.24 -39.59
CA ASP A 231 -25.60 -16.10 -40.50
C ASP A 231 -26.69 -15.11 -40.03
N ASP A 232 -26.40 -13.81 -40.08
CA ASP A 232 -27.43 -12.83 -40.46
C ASP A 232 -26.76 -11.62 -41.10
N SER A 233 -26.69 -11.70 -42.42
CA SER A 233 -26.60 -10.57 -43.33
C SER A 233 -27.87 -9.72 -43.22
N ASP A 234 -27.75 -8.46 -42.82
CA ASP A 234 -28.78 -7.47 -43.14
C ASP A 234 -28.18 -6.31 -43.93
N SER A 235 -28.58 -6.35 -45.20
CA SER A 235 -28.49 -5.35 -46.24
C SER A 235 -29.40 -4.16 -45.93
N ASP A 236 -29.03 -3.00 -46.46
CA ASP A 236 -29.88 -1.84 -46.77
C ASP A 236 -30.48 -0.99 -45.64
N CYS A 237 -30.03 0.28 -45.58
CA CYS A 237 -30.90 1.38 -46.03
C CYS A 237 -30.12 2.71 -46.19
N ASP A 238 -30.08 3.19 -47.43
CA ASP A 238 -29.82 4.57 -47.81
C ASP A 238 -30.79 5.56 -47.11
N PHE A 239 -30.26 6.70 -46.66
CA PHE A 239 -30.82 8.03 -46.93
C PHE A 239 -29.79 9.14 -46.68
#